data_AF-A0A7S3RYJ7-F1
#
_entry.id   AF-A0A7S3RYJ7-F1
#
_cell.length_a   1.000
_cell.length_b   1.000
_cell.length_c   1.000
_cell.angle_alpha   90.00
_cell.angle_beta   90.00
_cell.angle_gamma   90.00
#
_symmetry.space_group_name_H-M   'P 1'
#
loop_
_entity.id
_entity.type
_entity.pdbx_description
1 polymer ?
#
loop_
_entity_poly.entity_id
_entity_poly.type
_entity_poly.pdbx_seq_one_letter_code
_entity_poly.pdbx_strand_id
1 'polypeptide(L)'
;KDPMAWGVNPAKPTGDAPADTRRKLDAAYKFISDTASALYPDYVKEKAFEDKFVKTMMKWSAYAAEVNYFKHNDMDYVALGHQNLNADNAYFWRDDKGKLDCGLLDWGGFGNSCVGHKMWWCFNCADFDQVRDNLPHYINTFAGTYKETGGPSIDFETLEMMVLLTVLENTSFMVKAVPNCFKMCPAKDFATIKDRHDPRIADNIHGKSTLRTTLHVMLNGVRAIQELEVDKMLDKFIKEVYVGRWGCPEKTDAIINGA
;
A
#
# COMPACT_ATOMS: atom_id res chain seq x y z
N LYS A 1 13.07 -17.60 -10.25
CA LYS A 1 13.64 -17.88 -8.90
C LYS A 1 12.76 -18.93 -8.23
N ASP A 2 13.22 -19.68 -7.23
CA ASP A 2 12.39 -20.68 -6.54
C ASP A 2 11.28 -19.98 -5.72
N PRO A 3 9.98 -20.20 -6.01
CA PRO A 3 8.88 -19.62 -5.23
C PRO A 3 8.91 -20.02 -3.75
N MET A 4 9.38 -21.23 -3.42
CA MET A 4 9.44 -21.71 -2.03
C MET A 4 10.43 -20.91 -1.20
N ALA A 5 11.53 -20.45 -1.81
CA ALA A 5 12.50 -19.56 -1.15
C ALA A 5 11.90 -18.19 -0.80
N TRP A 6 10.76 -17.82 -1.40
CA TRP A 6 9.99 -16.62 -1.08
C TRP A 6 8.85 -16.87 -0.10
N GLY A 7 8.69 -18.11 0.39
CA GLY A 7 7.63 -18.48 1.33
C GLY A 7 6.28 -18.74 0.67
N VAL A 8 6.21 -18.87 -0.66
CA VAL A 8 4.98 -19.26 -1.38
C VAL A 8 4.49 -20.61 -0.87
N ASN A 9 3.21 -20.71 -0.53
CA ASN A 9 2.64 -21.94 0.01
C ASN A 9 1.15 -22.06 -0.32
N PRO A 10 0.76 -23.01 -1.20
CA PRO A 10 -0.64 -23.20 -1.56
C PRO A 10 -1.53 -23.74 -0.45
N ALA A 11 -0.95 -24.41 0.55
CA ALA A 11 -1.70 -25.12 1.59
C ALA A 11 -1.87 -24.31 2.89
N LYS A 12 -1.24 -23.12 2.99
CA LYS A 12 -1.23 -22.32 4.22
C LYS A 12 -1.31 -20.82 3.90
N PRO A 13 -1.80 -19.99 4.84
CA PRO A 13 -1.60 -18.55 4.74
C PRO A 13 -0.10 -18.23 4.77
N THR A 14 0.32 -17.23 4.00
CA THR A 14 1.73 -16.85 3.86
C THR A 14 2.09 -15.50 4.49
N GLY A 15 1.10 -14.78 5.01
CA GLY A 15 1.27 -13.62 5.89
C GLY A 15 1.24 -14.01 7.37
N ASP A 16 0.75 -13.08 8.20
CA ASP A 16 0.56 -13.34 9.64
C ASP A 16 -0.50 -14.45 9.84
N ALA A 17 -0.48 -15.11 11.01
CA ALA A 17 -1.51 -16.09 11.37
C ALA A 17 -2.92 -15.47 11.23
N PRO A 18 -3.94 -16.21 10.73
CA PRO A 18 -5.26 -15.65 10.47
C PRO A 18 -5.91 -15.00 11.70
N ALA A 19 -5.83 -15.64 12.87
CA ALA A 19 -6.36 -15.09 14.11
C ALA A 19 -5.68 -13.76 14.51
N ASP A 20 -4.37 -13.65 14.33
CA ASP A 20 -3.63 -12.41 14.59
C ASP A 20 -3.95 -11.32 13.58
N THR A 21 -4.08 -11.68 12.30
CA THR A 21 -4.51 -10.77 11.24
C THR A 21 -5.89 -10.22 11.58
N ARG A 22 -6.84 -11.10 11.92
CA ARG A 22 -8.21 -10.72 12.27
C ARG A 22 -8.27 -9.76 13.44
N ARG A 23 -7.59 -10.07 14.54
CA ARG A 23 -7.53 -9.20 15.73
C ARG A 23 -6.98 -7.80 15.42
N LYS A 24 -5.94 -7.71 14.58
CA LYS A 24 -5.35 -6.42 14.17
C LYS A 24 -6.31 -5.63 13.27
N LEU A 25 -7.00 -6.32 12.35
CA LEU A 25 -8.00 -5.71 11.48
C LEU A 25 -9.20 -5.21 12.25
N ASP A 26 -9.72 -5.98 13.22
CA ASP A 26 -10.83 -5.53 14.06
C ASP A 26 -10.45 -4.25 14.85
N ALA A 27 -9.23 -4.20 15.39
CA ALA A 27 -8.73 -3.02 16.08
C ALA A 27 -8.55 -1.81 15.14
N ALA A 28 -8.02 -2.03 13.94
CA ALA A 28 -7.84 -0.97 12.95
C ALA A 28 -9.18 -0.49 12.38
N TYR A 29 -10.13 -1.39 12.15
CA TYR A 29 -11.48 -1.04 11.71
C TYR A 29 -12.17 -0.18 12.75
N LYS A 30 -12.20 -0.60 14.02
CA LYS A 30 -12.73 0.22 15.12
C LYS A 30 -12.04 1.60 15.19
N PHE A 31 -10.74 1.65 14.94
CA PHE A 31 -10.02 2.91 14.91
C PHE A 31 -10.51 3.84 13.80
N ILE A 32 -10.66 3.36 12.56
CA ILE A 32 -11.07 4.20 11.42
C ILE A 32 -12.59 4.49 11.40
N SER A 33 -13.43 3.60 11.90
CA SER A 33 -14.89 3.72 11.83
C SER A 33 -15.53 4.42 13.02
N ASP A 34 -14.87 4.39 14.18
CA ASP A 34 -15.38 4.98 15.41
C ASP A 34 -14.41 6.07 15.91
N THR A 35 -13.22 5.65 16.37
CA THR A 35 -12.33 6.53 17.15
C THR A 35 -11.82 7.75 16.36
N ALA A 36 -11.30 7.54 15.16
CA ALA A 36 -10.72 8.56 14.30
C ALA A 36 -11.60 8.85 13.07
N SER A 37 -12.90 8.55 13.15
CA SER A 37 -13.83 8.55 12.02
C SER A 37 -13.98 9.90 11.32
N ALA A 38 -13.68 11.02 11.98
CA ALA A 38 -13.65 12.35 11.36
C ALA A 38 -12.54 12.50 10.29
N LEU A 39 -11.52 11.62 10.30
CA LEU A 39 -10.39 11.64 9.38
C LEU A 39 -10.58 10.75 8.16
N TYR A 40 -11.66 9.97 8.11
CA TYR A 40 -11.92 8.97 7.06
C TYR A 40 -13.27 9.24 6.38
N PRO A 41 -13.46 8.77 5.14
CA PRO A 41 -14.73 8.93 4.43
C PRO A 41 -15.88 8.26 5.18
N ASP A 42 -17.09 8.82 5.09
CA ASP A 42 -18.24 8.31 5.87
C ASP A 42 -18.58 6.85 5.61
N TYR A 43 -18.29 6.33 4.40
CA TYR A 43 -18.53 4.93 4.06
C TYR A 43 -17.75 3.95 4.96
N VAL A 44 -16.69 4.37 5.65
CA VAL A 44 -15.97 3.46 6.57
C VAL A 44 -16.78 3.07 7.80
N LYS A 45 -17.90 3.77 8.07
CA LYS A 45 -18.86 3.45 9.14
C LYS A 45 -19.89 2.40 8.69
N GLU A 46 -19.98 2.13 7.39
CA GLU A 46 -20.96 1.22 6.83
C GLU A 46 -20.50 -0.23 6.94
N LYS A 47 -21.45 -1.12 7.28
CA LYS A 47 -21.19 -2.56 7.38
C LYS A 47 -20.66 -3.16 6.08
N ALA A 48 -21.10 -2.63 4.94
CA ALA A 48 -20.62 -3.06 3.63
C ALA A 48 -19.12 -2.80 3.44
N PHE A 49 -18.63 -1.66 3.92
CA PHE A 49 -17.19 -1.37 3.88
C PHE A 49 -16.42 -2.23 4.88
N GLU A 50 -16.94 -2.45 6.09
CA GLU A 50 -16.33 -3.38 7.06
C GLU A 50 -16.07 -4.75 6.43
N ASP A 51 -17.12 -5.33 5.83
CA ASP A 51 -17.06 -6.64 5.20
C ASP A 51 -16.05 -6.66 4.05
N LYS A 52 -16.05 -5.61 3.22
CA LYS A 52 -15.09 -5.45 2.12
C LYS A 52 -13.66 -5.37 2.64
N PHE A 53 -13.39 -4.47 3.60
CA PHE A 53 -12.06 -4.23 4.15
C PHE A 53 -11.49 -5.47 4.82
N VAL A 54 -12.25 -6.09 5.74
CA VAL A 54 -11.81 -7.27 6.48
C VAL A 54 -11.59 -8.44 5.51
N LYS A 55 -12.52 -8.72 4.60
CA LYS A 55 -12.37 -9.80 3.62
C LYS A 55 -11.14 -9.60 2.73
N THR A 56 -10.93 -8.38 2.23
CA THR A 56 -9.81 -8.05 1.35
C THR A 56 -8.48 -8.21 2.08
N MET A 57 -8.36 -7.69 3.29
CA MET A 57 -7.09 -7.74 4.04
C MET A 57 -6.79 -9.14 4.59
N MET A 58 -7.81 -9.92 4.99
CA MET A 58 -7.63 -11.34 5.33
C MET A 58 -7.15 -12.13 4.11
N LYS A 59 -7.78 -11.94 2.95
CA LYS A 59 -7.37 -12.57 1.69
C LYS A 59 -5.94 -12.16 1.32
N TRP A 60 -5.61 -10.87 1.34
CA TRP A 60 -4.25 -10.40 1.07
C TRP A 60 -3.23 -11.06 2.00
N SER A 61 -3.51 -11.11 3.30
CA SER A 61 -2.61 -11.72 4.29
C SER A 61 -2.37 -13.20 3.95
N ALA A 62 -3.41 -13.92 3.52
CA ALA A 62 -3.27 -15.30 3.10
C ALA A 62 -2.35 -15.49 1.87
N TYR A 63 -2.20 -14.47 1.02
CA TYR A 63 -1.41 -14.49 -0.23
C TYR A 63 -0.16 -13.59 -0.20
N ALA A 64 0.28 -13.12 0.97
CA ALA A 64 1.31 -12.09 1.06
C ALA A 64 2.64 -12.50 0.38
N ALA A 65 3.09 -13.74 0.57
CA ALA A 65 4.33 -14.22 -0.06
C ALA A 65 4.19 -14.40 -1.57
N GLU A 66 3.04 -14.87 -2.04
CA GLU A 66 2.73 -15.04 -3.46
C GLU A 66 2.75 -13.70 -4.18
N VAL A 67 2.08 -12.70 -3.61
CA VAL A 67 2.11 -11.32 -4.12
C VAL A 67 3.55 -10.81 -4.14
N ASN A 68 4.31 -11.01 -3.06
CA ASN A 68 5.69 -10.53 -2.99
C ASN A 68 6.61 -11.21 -4.03
N TYR A 69 6.46 -12.51 -4.22
CA TYR A 69 7.17 -13.26 -5.26
C TYR A 69 6.80 -12.76 -6.66
N PHE A 70 5.51 -12.58 -6.95
CA PHE A 70 5.04 -12.04 -8.23
C PHE A 70 5.72 -10.71 -8.57
N LYS A 71 5.74 -9.77 -7.60
CA LYS A 71 6.33 -8.45 -7.80
C LYS A 71 7.84 -8.49 -8.09
N HIS A 72 8.58 -9.51 -7.60
CA HIS A 72 10.04 -9.52 -7.60
C HIS A 72 10.70 -10.63 -8.42
N ASN A 73 9.90 -11.48 -9.07
CA ASN A 73 10.43 -12.59 -9.86
C ASN A 73 10.71 -12.20 -11.32
N ASP A 74 9.99 -11.23 -11.87
CA ASP A 74 10.26 -10.69 -13.21
C ASP A 74 11.31 -9.58 -13.12
N MET A 75 12.47 -9.80 -13.75
CA MET A 75 13.60 -8.89 -13.66
C MET A 75 13.38 -7.60 -14.46
N ASP A 76 12.48 -7.60 -15.44
CA ASP A 76 12.19 -6.37 -16.20
C ASP A 76 11.52 -5.31 -15.31
N TYR A 77 10.82 -5.76 -14.28
CA TYR A 77 10.14 -4.92 -13.28
C TYR A 77 10.98 -4.70 -12.02
N VAL A 78 12.22 -5.18 -11.95
CA VAL A 78 13.07 -5.00 -10.77
C VAL A 78 14.22 -4.06 -11.11
N ALA A 79 14.29 -2.94 -10.38
CA ALA A 79 15.33 -1.95 -10.56
C ALA A 79 16.00 -1.60 -9.22
N LEU A 80 17.28 -1.25 -9.29
CA LEU A 80 17.97 -0.59 -8.19
C LEU A 80 17.43 0.84 -8.07
N GLY A 81 16.94 1.22 -6.90
CA GLY A 81 16.36 2.55 -6.74
C GLY A 81 16.00 2.89 -5.31
N HIS A 82 15.50 4.11 -5.14
CA HIS A 82 14.95 4.59 -3.88
C HIS A 82 13.75 3.73 -3.43
N GLN A 83 13.51 3.58 -2.12
CA GLN A 83 12.39 2.78 -1.58
C GLN A 83 11.34 3.63 -0.84
N ASN A 84 11.61 4.91 -0.62
CA ASN A 84 10.74 5.83 0.12
C ASN A 84 10.63 7.18 -0.61
N LEU A 85 10.37 7.17 -1.93
CA LEU A 85 10.49 8.38 -2.76
C LEU A 85 9.23 9.25 -2.75
N ASN A 86 8.76 9.56 -1.54
CA ASN A 86 7.76 10.58 -1.32
C ASN A 86 8.29 11.96 -1.74
N ALA A 87 7.38 12.90 -2.01
CA ALA A 87 7.73 14.23 -2.51
C ALA A 87 8.66 15.03 -1.57
N ASP A 88 8.66 14.73 -0.27
CA ASP A 88 9.57 15.32 0.73
C ASP A 88 11.00 14.77 0.67
N ASN A 89 11.21 13.66 -0.04
CA ASN A 89 12.54 13.09 -0.35
C ASN A 89 13.06 13.51 -1.73
N ALA A 90 12.42 14.49 -2.37
CA ALA A 90 12.90 15.12 -3.59
C ALA A 90 13.11 16.63 -3.38
N TYR A 91 14.14 17.18 -4.03
CA TYR A 91 14.31 18.62 -4.16
C TYR A 91 14.34 18.99 -5.63
N PHE A 92 13.76 20.14 -5.95
CA PHE A 92 13.55 20.60 -7.31
C PHE A 92 14.26 21.93 -7.53
N TRP A 93 14.90 22.11 -8.68
CA TRP A 93 15.48 23.38 -9.07
C TRP A 93 15.21 23.64 -10.55
N ARG A 94 15.48 24.86 -11.00
CA ARG A 94 15.52 25.18 -12.43
C ARG A 94 16.96 25.42 -12.84
N ASP A 95 17.36 24.86 -13.97
CA ASP A 95 18.68 25.13 -14.55
C ASP A 95 18.77 26.57 -15.09
N ASP A 96 19.93 26.90 -15.68
CA ASP A 96 20.20 28.21 -16.30
C ASP A 96 19.26 28.55 -17.47
N LYS A 97 18.58 27.55 -18.04
CA LYS A 97 17.59 27.67 -19.12
C LYS A 97 16.15 27.62 -18.61
N GLY A 98 15.93 27.57 -17.30
CA GLY A 98 14.62 27.50 -16.69
C GLY A 98 13.95 26.12 -16.71
N LYS A 99 14.65 25.06 -17.16
CA LYS A 99 14.15 23.69 -17.18
C LYS A 99 14.07 23.14 -15.75
N LEU A 100 12.94 22.54 -15.40
CA LEU A 100 12.77 21.88 -14.10
C LEU A 100 13.63 20.61 -14.05
N ASP A 101 14.40 20.47 -12.98
CA ASP A 101 15.21 19.30 -12.67
C ASP A 101 14.98 18.89 -11.21
N CYS A 102 15.38 17.67 -10.85
CA CYS A 102 15.21 17.15 -9.51
C CYS A 102 16.36 16.27 -9.03
N GLY A 103 16.48 16.20 -7.70
CA GLY A 103 17.45 15.35 -7.02
C GLY A 103 16.77 14.70 -5.82
N LEU A 104 17.39 13.63 -5.34
CA LEU A 104 16.82 12.76 -4.32
C LEU A 104 17.64 12.83 -3.02
N LEU A 105 16.94 12.80 -1.90
CA LEU A 105 17.50 12.76 -0.55
C LEU A 105 17.20 11.41 0.09
N ASP A 106 17.68 11.20 1.31
CA ASP A 106 17.31 10.07 2.18
C ASP A 106 17.41 8.68 1.51
N TRP A 107 18.59 8.34 1.01
CA TRP A 107 18.89 7.03 0.41
C TRP A 107 18.83 5.84 1.38
N GLY A 108 18.25 6.03 2.57
CA GLY A 108 17.87 4.95 3.48
C GLY A 108 16.98 3.93 2.77
N GLY A 109 17.40 2.67 2.80
CA GLY A 109 16.69 1.59 2.11
C GLY A 109 16.95 1.48 0.61
N PHE A 110 17.80 2.32 0.01
CA PHE A 110 18.18 2.18 -1.41
C PHE A 110 18.58 0.73 -1.74
N GLY A 111 17.96 0.18 -2.79
CA GLY A 111 18.13 -1.23 -3.09
C GLY A 111 17.27 -1.72 -4.24
N ASN A 112 17.43 -3.01 -4.55
CA ASN A 112 16.69 -3.69 -5.60
C ASN A 112 15.27 -4.01 -5.10
N SER A 113 14.25 -3.53 -5.83
CA SER A 113 12.87 -3.96 -5.63
C SER A 113 12.05 -3.77 -6.89
N CYS A 114 10.84 -4.32 -6.87
CA CYS A 114 9.82 -4.10 -7.89
C CYS A 114 9.54 -2.61 -8.09
N VAL A 115 9.55 -2.13 -9.34
CA VAL A 115 9.20 -0.75 -9.69
C VAL A 115 7.76 -0.41 -9.33
N GLY A 116 6.83 -1.36 -9.42
CA GLY A 116 5.45 -1.16 -8.96
C GLY A 116 5.36 -0.91 -7.44
N HIS A 117 6.21 -1.56 -6.65
CA HIS A 117 6.32 -1.25 -5.23
C HIS A 117 6.84 0.17 -5.03
N LYS A 118 7.95 0.53 -5.68
CA LYS A 118 8.55 1.87 -5.60
C LYS A 118 7.55 2.97 -5.97
N MET A 119 6.76 2.76 -7.02
CA MET A 119 5.75 3.72 -7.47
C MET A 119 4.68 3.98 -6.40
N TRP A 120 4.13 2.95 -5.76
CA TRP A 120 3.18 3.19 -4.66
C TRP A 120 3.84 3.98 -3.51
N TRP A 121 5.10 3.69 -3.19
CA TRP A 121 5.86 4.44 -2.20
C TRP A 121 6.19 5.88 -2.60
N CYS A 122 6.00 6.28 -3.86
CA CYS A 122 5.99 7.69 -4.25
C CYS A 122 4.65 8.37 -3.97
N PHE A 123 3.55 7.60 -3.98
CA PHE A 123 2.18 8.10 -3.92
C PHE A 123 1.52 7.94 -2.56
N ASN A 124 2.06 7.10 -1.68
CA ASN A 124 1.37 6.72 -0.45
C ASN A 124 1.12 7.90 0.49
N CYS A 125 1.91 8.97 0.38
CA CYS A 125 1.73 10.23 1.11
C CYS A 125 1.08 11.36 0.28
N ALA A 126 0.77 11.14 -0.99
CA ALA A 126 0.10 12.12 -1.85
C ALA A 126 -1.38 12.28 -1.48
N ASP A 127 -2.00 13.38 -1.89
CA ASP A 127 -3.45 13.53 -1.79
C ASP A 127 -4.13 12.49 -2.68
N PHE A 128 -5.04 11.69 -2.10
CA PHE A 128 -5.58 10.52 -2.78
C PHE A 128 -6.33 10.84 -4.07
N ASP A 129 -7.04 11.97 -4.15
CA ASP A 129 -7.75 12.35 -5.38
C ASP A 129 -6.77 12.55 -6.55
N GLN A 130 -5.56 13.09 -6.28
CA GLN A 130 -4.51 13.18 -7.29
C GLN A 130 -4.01 11.79 -7.73
N VAL A 131 -3.92 10.84 -6.79
CA VAL A 131 -3.55 9.46 -7.11
C VAL A 131 -4.65 8.81 -7.93
N ARG A 132 -5.90 8.83 -7.45
CA ARG A 132 -7.05 8.20 -8.11
C ARG A 132 -7.23 8.67 -9.54
N ASP A 133 -7.18 9.99 -9.75
CA ASP A 133 -7.52 10.58 -11.04
C ASP A 133 -6.38 10.46 -12.05
N ASN A 134 -5.13 10.26 -11.60
CA ASN A 134 -3.95 10.27 -12.46
C ASN A 134 -3.11 8.99 -12.43
N LEU A 135 -3.49 7.96 -11.67
CA LEU A 135 -2.69 6.73 -11.56
C LEU A 135 -2.34 6.11 -12.93
N PRO A 136 -3.29 5.97 -13.89
CA PRO A 136 -2.95 5.46 -15.22
C PRO A 136 -1.96 6.35 -15.97
N HIS A 137 -2.05 7.67 -15.80
CA HIS A 137 -1.09 8.60 -16.39
C HIS A 137 0.30 8.43 -15.77
N TYR A 138 0.40 8.32 -14.46
CA TYR A 138 1.68 8.10 -13.78
C TYR A 138 2.35 6.78 -14.17
N ILE A 139 1.58 5.70 -14.29
CA ILE A 139 2.08 4.38 -14.73
C ILE A 139 2.62 4.46 -16.17
N ASN A 140 1.87 5.06 -17.10
CA ASN A 140 2.32 5.22 -18.49
C ASN A 140 3.56 6.10 -18.59
N THR A 141 3.59 7.22 -17.86
CA THR A 141 4.75 8.12 -17.82
C THR A 141 5.99 7.40 -17.29
N PHE A 142 5.85 6.60 -16.22
CA PHE A 142 6.95 5.79 -15.71
C PHE A 142 7.41 4.76 -16.74
N ALA A 143 6.51 3.96 -17.31
CA ALA A 143 6.85 2.91 -18.27
C ALA A 143 7.54 3.47 -19.54
N GLY A 144 7.05 4.60 -20.05
CA GLY A 144 7.66 5.31 -21.17
C GLY A 144 9.06 5.81 -20.82
N THR A 145 9.19 6.55 -19.72
CA THR A 145 10.48 7.11 -19.28
C THR A 145 11.49 6.00 -18.97
N TYR A 146 11.05 4.91 -18.33
CA TYR A 146 11.90 3.78 -18.00
C TYR A 146 12.51 3.18 -19.26
N LYS A 147 11.71 2.98 -20.32
CA LYS A 147 12.19 2.52 -21.62
C LYS A 147 13.10 3.53 -22.31
N GLU A 148 12.71 4.80 -22.36
CA GLU A 148 13.47 5.87 -23.02
C GLU A 148 14.86 6.09 -22.38
N THR A 149 14.98 5.79 -21.09
CA THR A 149 16.23 5.95 -20.32
C THR A 149 17.06 4.66 -20.20
N GLY A 150 16.70 3.60 -20.94
CA GLY A 150 17.48 2.37 -21.09
C GLY A 150 16.98 1.16 -20.31
N GLY A 151 15.86 1.28 -19.59
CA GLY A 151 15.14 0.15 -19.01
C GLY A 151 14.38 -0.69 -20.06
N PRO A 152 13.95 -1.90 -19.70
CA PRO A 152 13.12 -2.73 -20.57
C PRO A 152 11.72 -2.13 -20.79
N SER A 153 11.06 -2.60 -21.85
CA SER A 153 9.65 -2.31 -22.06
C SER A 153 8.80 -3.12 -21.09
N ILE A 154 8.00 -2.45 -20.27
CA ILE A 154 7.12 -3.09 -19.29
C ILE A 154 5.65 -2.89 -19.66
N ASP A 155 4.83 -3.87 -19.32
CA ASP A 155 3.39 -3.89 -19.57
C ASP A 155 2.63 -3.08 -18.52
N PHE A 156 1.67 -2.28 -18.99
CA PHE A 156 0.86 -1.40 -18.16
C PHE A 156 0.06 -2.19 -17.12
N GLU A 157 -0.67 -3.23 -17.54
CA GLU A 157 -1.57 -3.96 -16.65
C GLU A 157 -0.80 -4.70 -15.55
N THR A 158 0.35 -5.27 -15.92
CA THR A 158 1.24 -5.94 -14.97
C THR A 158 1.80 -4.94 -13.96
N LEU A 159 2.25 -3.77 -14.41
CA LEU A 159 2.75 -2.72 -13.52
C LEU A 159 1.65 -2.19 -12.59
N GLU A 160 0.46 -1.91 -13.12
CA GLU A 160 -0.70 -1.48 -12.34
C GLU A 160 -1.07 -2.50 -11.26
N MET A 161 -1.10 -3.79 -11.60
CA MET A 161 -1.33 -4.86 -10.64
C MET A 161 -0.27 -4.84 -9.52
N MET A 162 1.01 -4.69 -9.85
CA MET A 162 2.08 -4.62 -8.84
C MET A 162 1.96 -3.37 -7.93
N VAL A 163 1.54 -2.22 -8.48
CA VAL A 163 1.29 -0.98 -7.73
C VAL A 163 0.14 -1.18 -6.75
N LEU A 164 -1.02 -1.61 -7.25
CA LEU A 164 -2.23 -1.76 -6.45
C LEU A 164 -2.10 -2.88 -5.41
N LEU A 165 -1.41 -3.98 -5.72
CA LEU A 165 -1.10 -5.00 -4.70
C LEU A 165 -0.15 -4.49 -3.61
N THR A 166 0.70 -3.50 -3.90
CA THR A 166 1.55 -2.85 -2.89
C THR A 166 0.74 -1.96 -1.95
N VAL A 167 -0.39 -1.42 -2.38
CA VAL A 167 -1.33 -0.70 -1.49
C VAL A 167 -1.74 -1.57 -0.31
N LEU A 168 -2.08 -2.84 -0.56
CA LEU A 168 -2.54 -3.78 0.48
C LEU A 168 -1.41 -4.10 1.47
N GLU A 169 -0.20 -4.29 0.97
CA GLU A 169 1.01 -4.43 1.80
C GLU A 169 1.22 -3.21 2.70
N ASN A 170 1.15 -2.01 2.12
CA ASN A 170 1.32 -0.78 2.87
C ASN A 170 0.19 -0.57 3.90
N THR A 171 -1.06 -0.90 3.54
CA THR A 171 -2.23 -0.86 4.42
C THR A 171 -2.04 -1.81 5.61
N SER A 172 -1.48 -2.99 5.39
CA SER A 172 -1.17 -3.94 6.47
C SER A 172 -0.16 -3.36 7.47
N PHE A 173 0.85 -2.63 7.02
CA PHE A 173 1.77 -1.93 7.91
C PHE A 173 1.05 -0.86 8.74
N MET A 174 0.12 -0.12 8.14
CA MET A 174 -0.66 0.90 8.86
C MET A 174 -1.62 0.27 9.89
N VAL A 175 -2.25 -0.85 9.55
CA VAL A 175 -3.07 -1.66 10.48
C VAL A 175 -2.24 -2.07 11.70
N LYS A 176 -1.00 -2.51 11.48
CA LYS A 176 -0.06 -2.87 12.55
C LYS A 176 0.42 -1.65 13.35
N ALA A 177 0.35 -0.44 12.79
CA ALA A 177 0.81 0.79 13.42
C ALA A 177 -0.23 1.47 14.33
N VAL A 178 -1.50 1.07 14.29
CA VAL A 178 -2.58 1.66 15.12
C VAL A 178 -2.21 1.77 16.62
N PRO A 179 -1.59 0.76 17.28
CA PRO A 179 -1.16 0.91 18.67
C PRO A 179 -0.16 2.05 18.90
N ASN A 180 0.68 2.38 17.92
CA ASN A 180 1.60 3.51 18.00
C ASN A 180 0.88 4.85 17.82
N CYS A 181 -0.21 4.90 17.03
CA CYS A 181 -1.07 6.09 16.96
C CYS A 181 -1.58 6.48 18.35
N PHE A 182 -2.06 5.50 19.14
CA PHE A 182 -2.52 5.76 20.51
C PHE A 182 -1.44 6.23 21.49
N LYS A 183 -0.17 5.90 21.23
CA LYS A 183 0.96 6.43 22.02
C LYS A 183 1.29 7.89 21.70
N MET A 184 0.84 8.39 20.55
CA MET A 184 1.07 9.76 20.08
C MET A 184 -0.15 10.65 20.29
N CYS A 185 -1.35 10.10 20.09
CA CYS A 185 -2.63 10.76 20.35
C CYS A 185 -3.56 9.76 21.05
N PRO A 186 -3.85 9.94 22.35
CA PRO A 186 -4.78 9.10 23.09
C PRO A 186 -6.18 9.06 22.45
N ALA A 187 -6.90 7.94 22.60
CA ALA A 187 -8.22 7.74 22.00
C ALA A 187 -9.24 8.84 22.34
N LYS A 188 -9.23 9.34 23.58
CA LYS A 188 -10.11 10.42 24.04
C LYS A 188 -9.91 11.75 23.27
N ASP A 189 -8.71 11.96 22.74
CA ASP A 189 -8.36 13.22 22.09
C ASP A 189 -8.85 13.22 20.63
N PHE A 190 -8.99 12.05 20.00
CA PHE A 190 -9.56 11.93 18.64
C PHE A 190 -11.02 12.38 18.56
N ALA A 191 -11.80 12.28 19.63
CA ALA A 191 -13.20 12.69 19.65
C ALA A 191 -13.41 14.19 19.34
N THR A 192 -12.38 15.02 19.56
CA THR A 192 -12.45 16.46 19.29
C THR A 192 -11.70 16.87 18.01
N ILE A 193 -10.97 15.95 17.37
CA ILE A 193 -10.29 16.21 16.10
C ILE A 193 -11.33 16.26 14.98
N LYS A 194 -11.22 17.27 14.11
CA LYS A 194 -12.15 17.49 12.98
C LYS A 194 -11.56 17.13 11.63
N ASP A 195 -10.26 17.31 11.48
CA ASP A 195 -9.55 17.04 10.23
C ASP A 195 -8.06 16.80 10.49
N ARG A 196 -7.32 16.53 9.42
CA ARG A 196 -5.88 16.23 9.44
C ARG A 196 -4.99 17.44 9.80
N HIS A 197 -5.54 18.66 9.78
CA HIS A 197 -4.82 19.90 10.08
C HIS A 197 -4.86 20.26 11.57
N ASP A 198 -5.56 19.48 12.40
CA ASP A 198 -5.51 19.62 13.85
C ASP A 198 -4.03 19.59 14.34
N PRO A 199 -3.60 20.54 15.20
CA PRO A 199 -2.22 20.61 15.69
C PRO A 199 -1.70 19.30 16.30
N ARG A 200 -2.59 18.50 16.90
CA ARG A 200 -2.25 17.18 17.47
C ARG A 200 -1.92 16.12 16.43
N ILE A 201 -2.11 16.42 15.14
CA ILE A 201 -1.73 15.58 14.00
C ILE A 201 -0.68 16.31 13.16
N ALA A 202 -0.92 17.58 12.82
CA ALA A 202 -0.13 18.34 11.87
C ALA A 202 1.26 18.72 12.39
N ASP A 203 1.36 19.04 13.69
CA ASP A 203 2.61 19.46 14.30
C ASP A 203 3.49 18.28 14.69
N ASN A 204 4.77 18.57 14.96
CA ASN A 204 5.69 17.56 15.47
C ASN A 204 5.35 17.22 16.93
N ILE A 205 4.63 16.12 17.13
CA ILE A 205 4.21 15.64 18.46
C ILE A 205 5.44 15.10 19.21
N HIS A 206 6.17 15.98 19.89
CA HIS A 206 7.31 15.64 20.75
C HIS A 206 8.42 14.84 20.04
N GLY A 207 8.77 15.20 18.81
CA GLY A 207 9.81 14.52 18.02
C GLY A 207 9.33 13.27 17.28
N LYS A 208 8.01 13.04 17.20
CA LYS A 208 7.40 11.91 16.49
C LYS A 208 6.53 12.43 15.34
N SER A 209 7.07 12.41 14.12
CA SER A 209 6.35 12.82 12.90
C SER A 209 5.43 11.73 12.32
N THR A 210 5.43 10.52 12.88
CA THR A 210 4.82 9.35 12.26
C THR A 210 3.30 9.28 12.39
N LEU A 211 2.66 10.03 13.30
CA LEU A 211 1.20 10.02 13.43
C LEU A 211 0.54 10.50 12.13
N ARG A 212 0.90 11.69 11.65
CA ARG A 212 0.39 12.28 10.41
C ARG A 212 0.53 11.32 9.23
N THR A 213 1.75 10.79 9.03
CA THR A 213 2.04 9.85 7.95
C THR A 213 1.21 8.58 8.09
N THR A 214 1.11 8.01 9.29
CA THR A 214 0.33 6.77 9.51
C THR A 214 -1.15 6.97 9.20
N LEU A 215 -1.75 8.07 9.67
CA LEU A 215 -3.16 8.38 9.42
C LEU A 215 -3.42 8.63 7.95
N HIS A 216 -2.55 9.38 7.27
CA HIS A 216 -2.71 9.73 5.87
C HIS A 216 -2.48 8.52 4.94
N VAL A 217 -1.46 7.70 5.21
CA VAL A 217 -1.22 6.47 4.45
C VAL A 217 -2.32 5.43 4.70
N MET A 218 -2.84 5.32 5.93
CA MET A 218 -4.02 4.50 6.21
C MET A 218 -5.23 5.00 5.42
N LEU A 219 -5.48 6.31 5.40
CA LEU A 219 -6.54 6.93 4.62
C LEU A 219 -6.42 6.56 3.13
N ASN A 220 -5.22 6.67 2.55
CA ASN A 220 -4.98 6.29 1.17
C ASN A 220 -5.23 4.78 0.94
N GLY A 221 -4.84 3.92 1.88
CA GLY A 221 -5.10 2.48 1.80
C GLY A 221 -6.59 2.12 1.81
N VAL A 222 -7.37 2.71 2.73
CA VAL A 222 -8.81 2.45 2.82
C VAL A 222 -9.56 3.00 1.60
N ARG A 223 -9.17 4.19 1.13
CA ARG A 223 -9.73 4.80 -0.09
C ARG A 223 -9.36 3.99 -1.32
N ALA A 224 -8.15 3.47 -1.43
CA ALA A 224 -7.75 2.62 -2.55
C ALA A 224 -8.56 1.32 -2.61
N ILE A 225 -8.79 0.65 -1.47
CA ILE A 225 -9.65 -0.54 -1.43
C ILE A 225 -11.07 -0.21 -1.94
N GLN A 226 -11.62 0.94 -1.57
CA GLN A 226 -12.97 1.31 -1.98
C GLN A 226 -13.04 1.86 -3.41
N GLU A 227 -12.23 2.87 -3.72
CA GLU A 227 -12.35 3.76 -4.88
C GLU A 227 -11.45 3.34 -6.05
N LEU A 228 -10.36 2.61 -5.80
CA LEU A 228 -9.52 2.00 -6.85
C LEU A 228 -9.79 0.50 -7.03
N GLU A 229 -10.77 -0.04 -6.31
CA GLU A 229 -11.19 -1.45 -6.38
C GLU A 229 -10.02 -2.43 -6.24
N VAL A 230 -9.08 -2.12 -5.34
CA VAL A 230 -7.88 -2.94 -5.10
C VAL A 230 -8.23 -4.37 -4.67
N ASP A 231 -9.40 -4.57 -4.08
CA ASP A 231 -9.95 -5.90 -3.79
C ASP A 231 -10.13 -6.74 -5.07
N LYS A 232 -10.65 -6.12 -6.14
CA LYS A 232 -10.80 -6.79 -7.45
C LYS A 232 -9.44 -7.03 -8.11
N MET A 233 -8.47 -6.14 -7.89
CA MET A 233 -7.11 -6.36 -8.40
C MET A 233 -6.44 -7.56 -7.73
N LEU A 234 -6.66 -7.76 -6.42
CA LEU A 234 -6.22 -8.98 -5.73
C LEU A 234 -6.90 -10.23 -6.30
N ASP A 235 -8.20 -10.17 -6.58
CA ASP A 235 -8.93 -11.28 -7.21
C ASP A 235 -8.42 -11.55 -8.64
N LYS A 236 -8.10 -10.51 -9.42
CA LYS A 236 -7.47 -10.62 -10.74
C LYS A 236 -6.12 -11.32 -10.64
N PHE A 237 -5.26 -10.90 -9.72
CA PHE A 237 -3.98 -11.56 -9.46
C PHE A 237 -4.15 -13.05 -9.12
N ILE A 238 -5.05 -13.38 -8.19
CA ILE A 238 -5.29 -14.76 -7.78
C ILE A 238 -5.74 -15.60 -8.97
N LYS A 239 -6.72 -15.12 -9.73
CA LYS A 239 -7.30 -15.84 -10.86
C LYS A 239 -6.33 -16.01 -12.02
N GLU A 240 -5.71 -14.92 -12.47
CA GLU A 240 -4.94 -14.91 -13.72
C GLU A 240 -3.49 -15.35 -13.51
N VAL A 241 -2.88 -14.95 -12.40
CA VAL A 241 -1.46 -15.23 -12.14
C VAL A 241 -1.31 -16.49 -11.29
N TYR A 242 -1.89 -16.50 -10.09
CA TYR A 242 -1.64 -17.59 -9.15
C TYR A 242 -2.32 -18.91 -9.57
N VAL A 243 -3.60 -18.87 -9.93
CA VAL A 243 -4.33 -20.05 -10.44
C VAL A 243 -4.01 -20.28 -11.92
N GLY A 244 -4.21 -19.26 -12.76
CA GLY A 244 -4.09 -19.40 -14.21
C GLY A 244 -2.66 -19.70 -14.66
N ARG A 245 -1.70 -18.83 -14.34
CA ARG A 245 -0.32 -18.93 -14.82
C ARG A 245 0.52 -19.91 -14.00
N TRP A 246 0.40 -19.94 -12.68
CA TRP A 246 1.22 -20.81 -11.83
C TRP A 246 0.56 -22.17 -11.55
N GLY A 247 -0.70 -22.37 -11.93
CA GLY A 247 -1.40 -23.65 -11.75
C GLY A 247 -1.64 -24.01 -10.28
N CYS A 248 -1.56 -23.04 -9.37
CA CYS A 248 -1.76 -23.30 -7.95
C CYS A 248 -3.27 -23.34 -7.61
N PRO A 249 -3.70 -24.20 -6.68
CA PRO A 249 -5.08 -24.17 -6.20
C PRO A 249 -5.34 -22.90 -5.40
N GLU A 250 -6.49 -22.27 -5.61
CA GLU A 250 -6.93 -21.13 -4.80
C GLU A 250 -7.05 -21.55 -3.32
N LYS A 251 -6.52 -20.72 -2.43
CA LYS A 251 -6.65 -20.89 -0.98
C LYS A 251 -8.12 -20.78 -0.58
N THR A 252 -8.59 -21.78 0.13
CA THR A 252 -9.98 -21.87 0.61
C THR A 252 -10.25 -20.85 1.71
N ASP A 253 -11.53 -20.59 1.98
CA ASP A 253 -11.94 -19.76 3.12
C ASP A 253 -11.42 -20.31 4.47
N ALA A 254 -11.25 -21.62 4.59
CA ALA A 254 -10.64 -22.25 5.77
C ALA A 254 -9.17 -21.83 5.94
N ILE A 255 -8.39 -21.82 4.86
CA ILE A 255 -6.99 -21.35 4.87
C ILE A 255 -6.92 -19.85 5.15
N ILE A 256 -7.78 -19.05 4.51
CA ILE A 256 -7.80 -17.59 4.64
C ILE A 256 -8.17 -17.18 6.06
N ASN A 257 -9.20 -17.80 6.64
CA ASN A 257 -9.74 -17.41 7.95
C ASN A 257 -9.16 -18.22 9.12
N GLY A 258 -8.43 -19.31 8.85
CA GLY A 258 -7.87 -20.21 9.87
C GLY A 258 -8.91 -21.07 10.57
N ALA A 259 -9.93 -21.54 9.83
CA ALA A 259 -11.01 -22.40 10.32
C ALA A 259 -10.74 -23.88 10.07
#